data_AF-A0A972KXE2-F1
#
_entry.id   AF-A0A972KXE2-F1
#
_cell.length_a   1.000
_cell.length_b   1.000
_cell.length_c   1.000
_cell.angle_alpha   90.00
_cell.angle_beta   90.00
_cell.angle_gamma   90.00
#
_symmetry.space_group_name_H-M   'P 1'
#
loop_
_entity.id
_entity.type
_entity.pdbx_description
1 polymer ?
#
loop_
_entity_poly.entity_id
_entity_poly.type
_entity_poly.pdbx_seq_one_letter_code
_entity_poly.pdbx_strand_id
1 'polypeptide(L)'
;MKIKESEALAIAKQQIVDEYKESELPPVDGEYKIRLERGGFGHTIFGLENYWSVTFVLKKTEQNMALFDSDYIVIFVDAESGEPNWLPAM
;
A
#
# COMPACT_ATOMS: atom_id res chain seq x y z
N MET A 1 7.70 18.00 4.22
CA MET A 1 7.65 16.56 4.54
C MET A 1 7.82 16.38 6.03
N LYS A 2 6.78 15.86 6.70
CA LYS A 2 6.80 15.58 8.14
C LYS A 2 7.01 14.09 8.44
N ILE A 3 6.55 13.21 7.54
CA ILE A 3 6.60 11.76 7.73
C ILE A 3 7.88 11.19 7.12
N LYS A 4 8.64 10.42 7.90
CA LYS A 4 9.81 9.66 7.42
C LYS A 4 9.39 8.35 6.76
N GLU A 5 10.28 7.79 5.95
CA GLU A 5 10.08 6.50 5.28
C GLU A 5 9.65 5.38 6.25
N SER A 6 10.32 5.27 7.41
CA SER A 6 10.00 4.27 8.43
C SER A 6 8.61 4.45 9.04
N GLU A 7 8.14 5.69 9.16
CA GLU A 7 6.80 6.00 9.67
C GLU A 7 5.74 5.70 8.62
N ALA A 8 5.99 6.08 7.37
CA ALA A 8 5.11 5.75 6.25
C ALA A 8 4.96 4.24 6.06
N LEU A 9 6.05 3.49 6.19
CA LEU A 9 6.01 2.03 6.15
C LEU A 9 5.17 1.45 7.29
N ALA A 10 5.30 1.98 8.51
CA ALA A 10 4.52 1.51 9.66
C ALA A 10 3.02 1.74 9.46
N ILE A 11 2.64 2.94 8.97
CA ILE A 11 1.26 3.29 8.64
C ILE A 11 0.72 2.35 7.55
N ALA A 12 1.47 2.15 6.47
CA ALA A 12 1.03 1.30 5.38
C ALA A 12 0.90 -0.18 5.79
N LYS A 13 1.82 -0.69 6.63
CA LYS A 13 1.72 -2.04 7.20
C LYS A 13 0.46 -2.20 8.04
N GLN A 14 0.19 -1.24 8.92
CA GLN A 14 -1.00 -1.27 9.76
C GLN A 14 -2.27 -1.29 8.91
N GLN A 15 -2.34 -0.45 7.87
CA GLN A 15 -3.48 -0.38 6.98
C GLN A 15 -3.76 -1.70 6.26
N ILE A 16 -2.74 -2.37 5.71
CA ILE A 16 -2.92 -3.69 5.10
C ILE A 16 -3.32 -4.73 6.14
N VAL A 17 -2.75 -4.72 7.34
CA VAL A 17 -3.10 -5.70 8.37
C VAL A 17 -4.55 -5.52 8.80
N ASP A 18 -5.04 -4.30 8.94
CA ASP A 18 -6.45 -4.03 9.26
C ASP A 18 -7.38 -4.44 8.11
N GLU A 19 -7.04 -4.09 6.87
CA GLU A 19 -7.86 -4.39 5.67
C GLU A 19 -7.89 -5.91 5.36
N TYR A 20 -6.76 -6.59 5.49
CA TYR A 20 -6.60 -8.01 5.14
C TYR A 20 -6.63 -8.92 6.37
N LYS A 21 -7.02 -8.41 7.54
CA LYS A 21 -7.11 -9.19 8.79
C LYS A 21 -8.00 -10.43 8.64
N GLU A 22 -9.07 -10.29 7.87
CA GLU A 22 -10.06 -11.33 7.60
C GLU A 22 -9.91 -11.93 6.20
N SER A 23 -8.89 -11.50 5.44
CA SER A 23 -8.69 -11.92 4.05
C SER A 23 -7.80 -13.16 3.96
N GLU A 24 -8.10 -14.04 3.01
CA GLU A 24 -7.32 -15.24 2.70
C GLU A 24 -5.98 -14.93 2.00
N LEU A 25 -5.69 -13.63 1.76
CA LEU A 25 -4.50 -13.11 1.08
C LEU A 25 -3.68 -12.20 2.00
N PRO A 26 -2.95 -12.76 2.98
CA PRO A 26 -2.06 -11.95 3.80
C PRO A 26 -0.89 -11.41 2.95
N PRO A 27 -0.37 -10.21 3.28
CA PRO A 27 0.87 -9.72 2.69
C PRO A 27 2.03 -10.66 3.00
N VAL A 28 2.97 -10.81 2.07
CA VAL A 28 4.23 -11.52 2.32
C VAL A 28 5.07 -10.65 3.25
N ASP A 29 5.35 -11.16 4.45
CA ASP A 29 6.20 -10.45 5.40
C ASP A 29 7.61 -10.27 4.82
N GLY A 30 8.08 -9.03 4.76
CA GLY A 30 9.41 -8.67 4.27
C GLY A 30 9.53 -8.33 2.79
N GLU A 31 8.51 -8.60 1.95
CA GLU A 31 8.53 -8.23 0.53
C GLU A 31 7.70 -6.96 0.27
N TYR A 32 8.34 -5.81 0.43
CA TYR A 32 7.76 -4.51 0.12
C TYR A 32 8.75 -3.60 -0.62
N LYS A 33 8.20 -2.65 -1.39
CA LYS A 33 8.95 -1.55 -1.99
C LYS A 33 8.34 -0.25 -1.51
N ILE A 34 9.17 0.64 -0.97
CA ILE A 34 8.76 1.99 -0.57
C ILE A 34 9.51 3.02 -1.42
N ARG A 35 8.81 4.04 -1.92
CA ARG A 35 9.38 5.14 -2.69
C ARG A 35 8.69 6.44 -2.35
N LEU A 36 9.45 7.52 -2.27
CA LEU A 36 8.89 8.85 -2.24
C LEU A 36 8.55 9.29 -3.66
N GLU A 37 7.28 9.63 -3.89
CA GLU A 37 6.80 10.15 -5.16
C GLU A 37 6.31 11.59 -5.00
N ARG A 38 6.43 12.34 -6.10
CA ARG A 38 5.96 13.72 -6.24
C ARG A 38 5.21 13.81 -7.56
N GLY A 39 3.88 13.94 -7.50
CA GLY A 39 3.03 13.75 -8.68
C GLY A 39 2.78 12.28 -9.02
N GLY A 40 2.19 12.00 -10.18
CA GLY A 40 1.93 10.63 -10.66
C GLY A 40 0.54 10.09 -10.30
N PHE A 41 0.43 8.78 -10.13
CA PHE A 41 -0.87 8.11 -9.92
C PHE A 41 -1.52 8.53 -8.60
N GLY A 42 -0.76 8.55 -7.49
CA GLY A 42 -1.28 8.97 -6.19
C GLY A 42 -1.73 10.44 -6.19
N HIS A 43 -1.03 11.29 -6.96
CA HIS A 43 -1.46 12.67 -7.17
C HIS A 43 -2.76 12.77 -7.98
N THR A 44 -2.87 11.99 -9.04
CA THR A 44 -4.02 12.06 -9.97
C THR A 44 -5.30 11.53 -9.32
N ILE A 45 -5.19 10.45 -8.55
CA ILE A 45 -6.36 9.78 -7.95
C ILE A 45 -6.72 10.37 -6.59
N PHE A 46 -5.72 10.68 -5.76
CA PHE A 46 -5.92 11.09 -4.37
C PHE A 46 -5.53 12.55 -4.10
N GLY A 47 -5.08 13.31 -5.11
CA GLY A 47 -4.69 14.71 -4.94
C GLY A 47 -3.39 14.92 -4.16
N LEU A 48 -2.60 13.87 -3.93
CA LEU A 48 -1.39 13.90 -3.10
C LEU A 48 -0.24 14.61 -3.81
N GLU A 49 0.31 15.68 -3.24
CA GLU A 49 1.47 16.37 -3.85
C GLU A 49 2.81 15.68 -3.56
N ASN A 50 3.01 15.23 -2.31
CA ASN A 50 4.18 14.48 -1.88
C ASN A 50 3.70 13.29 -1.06
N TYR A 51 4.03 12.08 -1.48
CA TYR A 51 3.54 10.88 -0.81
C TYR A 51 4.53 9.72 -0.90
N TRP A 52 4.48 8.84 0.08
CA TRP A 52 5.20 7.58 0.08
C TRP A 52 4.32 6.51 -0.58
N SER A 53 4.78 5.98 -1.70
CA SER A 53 4.19 4.82 -2.36
C SER A 53 4.80 3.55 -1.76
N VAL A 54 3.98 2.73 -1.12
CA VAL A 54 4.36 1.46 -0.48
C VAL A 54 3.66 0.32 -1.19
N THR A 55 4.42 -0.46 -1.95
CA THR A 55 3.94 -1.65 -2.66
C THR A 55 4.25 -2.89 -1.83
N PHE A 56 3.23 -3.71 -1.55
CA PHE A 56 3.34 -4.99 -0.87
C PHE A 56 3.03 -6.12 -1.83
N VAL A 57 3.82 -7.18 -1.79
CA VAL A 57 3.55 -8.41 -2.53
C VAL A 57 2.58 -9.27 -1.73
N LEU A 58 1.50 -9.72 -2.37
CA LEU A 58 0.54 -10.62 -1.75
C LEU A 58 0.95 -12.08 -1.95
N LYS A 59 0.74 -12.92 -0.92
CA LYS A 59 1.00 -14.35 -1.03
C LYS A 59 -0.16 -15.03 -1.77
N LYS A 60 -0.03 -15.25 -3.08
CA LYS A 60 -1.01 -16.04 -3.84
C LYS A 60 -0.94 -17.52 -3.41
N THR A 61 -2.08 -18.08 -3.02
CA THR A 61 -2.31 -19.54 -2.93
C THR A 61 -3.07 -19.98 -4.19
N GLU A 62 -2.96 -21.25 -4.59
CA GLU A 62 -3.60 -21.76 -5.82
C GLU A 62 -5.12 -21.53 -5.88
N GLN A 63 -5.80 -21.41 -4.73
CA GLN A 63 -7.23 -21.06 -4.63
C GLN A 63 -7.52 -19.58 -4.94
N ASN A 64 -6.59 -18.67 -4.65
CA ASN A 64 -6.82 -17.23 -4.73
C ASN A 64 -6.42 -16.59 -6.07
N MET A 65 -5.74 -17.35 -6.95
CA MET A 65 -5.40 -16.90 -8.31
C MET A 65 -6.63 -16.58 -9.19
N ALA A 66 -7.80 -17.15 -8.87
CA ALA A 66 -9.03 -16.93 -9.63
C ALA A 66 -9.81 -15.68 -9.21
N LEU A 67 -9.50 -15.08 -8.06
CA LEU A 67 -10.28 -13.99 -7.45
C LEU A 67 -9.56 -12.64 -7.48
N PHE A 68 -8.23 -12.61 -7.56
CA PHE A 68 -7.44 -11.37 -7.54
C PHE A 68 -6.40 -11.37 -8.67
N ASP A 69 -6.57 -10.44 -9.62
CA ASP A 69 -5.68 -10.30 -10.77
C ASP A 69 -4.33 -9.70 -10.35
N SER A 70 -4.31 -8.79 -9.37
CA SER A 70 -3.07 -8.14 -8.91
C SER A 70 -2.27 -8.96 -7.87
N ASP A 71 -1.00 -9.21 -8.18
CA ASP A 71 0.01 -9.80 -7.26
C ASP A 71 0.49 -8.83 -6.16
N TYR A 72 0.02 -7.58 -6.20
CA TYR A 72 0.52 -6.51 -5.35
C TYR A 72 -0.58 -5.54 -4.94
N ILE A 73 -0.41 -4.97 -3.74
CA ILE A 73 -1.20 -3.84 -3.25
C ILE A 73 -0.28 -2.64 -3.16
N VAL A 74 -0.78 -1.47 -3.53
CA VAL A 74 -0.08 -0.21 -3.33
C VAL A 74 -0.87 0.66 -2.34
N ILE A 75 -0.21 1.07 -1.27
CA ILE A 75 -0.70 2.09 -0.35
C ILE A 75 0.10 3.37 -0.57
N PHE A 76 -0.61 4.48 -0.69
CA PHE A 76 -0.08 5.82 -0.78
C PHE A 76 -0.24 6.50 0.59
N VAL A 77 0.86 6.89 1.23
CA VAL A 77 0.83 7.59 2.51
C VAL A 77 1.23 9.05 2.28
N ASP A 78 0.33 9.97 2.59
CA ASP A 78 0.63 11.40 2.46
C ASP A 78 1.85 11.80 3.30
N ALA A 79 2.83 12.49 2.70
CA ALA A 79 4.08 12.80 3.37
C ALA A 79 3.99 14.01 4.34
N GLU A 80 2.86 14.72 4.36
CA GLU A 80 2.57 15.85 5.25
C GLU A 80 1.67 15.44 6.42
N SER A 81 0.57 14.72 6.16
CA SER A 81 -0.43 14.31 7.15
C SER A 81 -0.21 12.88 7.68
N GLY A 82 0.43 12.00 6.90
CA GLY A 82 0.51 10.57 7.22
C GLY A 82 -0.78 9.80 6.92
N GLU A 83 -1.73 10.39 6.20
CA GLU A 83 -2.99 9.73 5.87
C GLU A 83 -2.79 8.62 4.82
N PRO A 84 -3.18 7.36 5.11
CA PRO A 84 -3.09 6.27 4.15
C PRO A 84 -4.24 6.34 3.14
N ASN A 85 -3.91 6.15 1.87
CA ASN A 85 -4.80 6.13 0.73
C ASN A 85 -4.50 4.90 -0.13
N TRP A 86 -5.49 4.12 -0.50
CA TRP A 86 -5.29 2.94 -1.36
C TRP A 86 -6.55 2.67 -2.16
N LEU A 87 -6.39 1.92 -3.25
CA LEU A 87 -7.51 1.34 -3.96
C LEU A 87 -7.58 -0.14 -3.55
N PRO A 88 -8.75 -0.66 -3.12
CA PRO A 88 -8.92 -2.09 -3.01
C PRO A 88 -8.65 -2.73 -4.38
N ALA A 89 -7.93 -3.85 -4.39
CA ALA A 89 -7.74 -4.61 -5.62
C ALA A 89 -9.13 -5.01 -6.13
N MET A 90 -9.49 -4.55 -7.33
CA MET A 90 -10.70 -4.97 -8.04
C MET A 90 -10.55 -6.38 -8.60
#